data_AF-A0A8S3HRN2-F1
#
_entry.id   AF-A0A8S3HRN2-F1
#
_cell.length_a   1.000
_cell.length_b   1.000
_cell.length_c   1.000
_cell.angle_alpha   90.00
_cell.angle_beta   90.00
_cell.angle_gamma   90.00
#
_symmetry.space_group_name_H-M   'P 1'
#
loop_
_entity.id
_entity.type
_entity.pdbx_description
1 polymer ?
#
loop_
_entity_poly.entity_id
_entity_poly.type
_entity_poly.pdbx_seq_one_letter_code
_entity_poly.pdbx_strand_id
1 'polypeptide(L)'
;MIPIAPEFIASFDVGANVYFFFREKAEEQRDIFPRIYSRVGRLCKNDIDTATIMANTWTTFRKARITCLSGVNDSPFVFNDISAVTKLHDDRFFVSFISSP
;
A
#
# COMPACT_ATOMS: atom_id res chain seq x y z
N MET A 1 -15.09 -10.43 0.09
CA MET A 1 -14.84 -10.64 1.53
C MET A 1 -13.79 -9.64 1.96
N ILE A 2 -13.96 -8.93 3.07
CA ILE A 2 -13.02 -7.89 3.53
C ILE A 2 -11.88 -8.58 4.30
N PRO A 3 -10.60 -8.34 3.94
CA PRO A 3 -9.48 -8.95 4.64
C PRO A 3 -9.44 -8.52 6.11
N ILE A 4 -9.22 -9.49 6.99
CA ILE A 4 -8.95 -9.24 8.42
C ILE A 4 -7.52 -8.74 8.66
N ALA A 5 -6.64 -8.87 7.67
CA ALA A 5 -5.24 -8.46 7.69
C ALA A 5 -4.83 -7.96 6.29
N PRO A 6 -3.73 -7.19 6.17
CA PRO A 6 -3.20 -6.78 4.88
C PRO A 6 -2.84 -7.99 4.00
N GLU A 7 -3.23 -7.93 2.73
CA GLU A 7 -2.84 -8.90 1.72
C GLU A 7 -1.70 -8.31 0.89
N PHE A 8 -0.51 -8.90 1.01
CA PHE A 8 0.70 -8.44 0.33
C PHE A 8 0.80 -8.99 -1.09
N ILE A 9 1.12 -8.12 -2.05
CA ILE A 9 1.22 -8.44 -3.47
C ILE A 9 2.69 -8.52 -3.90
N ALA A 10 3.51 -7.55 -3.47
CA ALA A 10 4.92 -7.50 -3.85
C ALA A 10 5.75 -6.67 -2.87
N SER A 11 7.07 -6.92 -2.85
CA SER A 11 8.05 -6.06 -2.21
C SER A 11 9.22 -5.77 -3.13
N PHE A 12 9.83 -4.60 -2.99
CA PHE A 12 10.95 -4.18 -3.82
C PHE A 12 12.01 -3.45 -3.00
N ASP A 13 13.26 -3.78 -3.29
CA ASP A 13 14.42 -3.03 -2.85
C ASP A 13 14.62 -1.80 -3.75
N VAL A 14 14.63 -0.61 -3.15
CA VAL A 14 14.86 0.67 -3.83
C VAL A 14 15.76 1.57 -2.98
N GLY A 15 17.01 1.72 -3.38
CA GLY A 15 17.97 2.61 -2.72
C GLY A 15 18.14 2.25 -1.24
N ALA A 16 17.83 3.21 -0.35
CA ALA A 16 17.91 3.04 1.10
C ALA A 16 16.65 2.44 1.75
N ASN A 17 15.64 2.05 0.96
CA ASN A 17 14.34 1.64 1.46
C ASN A 17 13.90 0.29 0.89
N VAL A 18 12.96 -0.33 1.60
CA VAL A 18 12.13 -1.44 1.11
C VAL A 18 10.72 -0.92 0.94
N TYR A 19 10.13 -1.18 -0.23
CA TYR A 19 8.73 -0.84 -0.53
C TYR A 19 7.87 -2.10 -0.50
N PHE A 20 6.68 -2.00 0.09
CA PHE A 20 5.70 -3.07 0.20
C PHE A 20 4.41 -2.63 -0.49
N PHE A 21 3.86 -3.45 -1.37
CA PHE A 21 2.57 -3.21 -2.03
C PHE A 21 1.55 -4.20 -1.50
N PHE A 22 0.44 -3.69 -0.99
CA PHE A 22 -0.58 -4.50 -0.31
C PHE A 22 -1.95 -3.83 -0.38
N ARG A 23 -3.00 -4.58 -0.06
CA ARG A 23 -4.35 -4.06 0.19
C ARG A 23 -4.80 -4.37 1.61
N GLU A 24 -5.51 -3.45 2.23
CA GLU A 24 -6.02 -3.61 3.60
C GLU A 24 -7.37 -2.88 3.78
N LYS A 25 -8.05 -3.16 4.89
CA LYS A 25 -9.21 -2.40 5.32
C LYS A 25 -8.82 -0.94 5.59
N ALA A 26 -9.62 0.00 5.07
CA ALA A 26 -9.42 1.44 5.21
C ALA A 26 -9.98 1.92 6.56
N GLU A 27 -9.22 1.74 7.65
CA GLU A 27 -9.63 2.19 8.99
C GLU A 27 -9.76 3.72 9.11
N GLU A 28 -9.12 4.49 8.23
CA GLU A 28 -9.26 5.95 8.19
C GLU A 28 -10.64 6.39 7.68
N GLN A 29 -11.37 5.52 6.99
CA GLN A 29 -12.73 5.80 6.54
C GLN A 29 -13.72 5.33 7.60
N ARG A 30 -14.49 6.27 8.13
CA ARG A 30 -15.61 5.98 9.07
C ARG A 30 -16.91 5.74 8.30
N ASP A 31 -16.82 5.02 7.20
CA ASP A 31 -17.97 4.66 6.37
C ASP A 31 -18.78 3.55 7.04
N ILE A 32 -20.10 3.53 6.80
CA ILE A 32 -21.00 2.44 7.24
C ILE A 32 -20.53 1.10 6.68
N PHE A 33 -20.03 1.12 5.43
CA PHE A 33 -19.50 -0.06 4.76
C PHE A 33 -17.97 0.03 4.70
N PRO A 34 -17.25 -0.96 5.25
CA PRO A 34 -15.80 -0.93 5.23
C PRO A 34 -15.28 -1.05 3.79
N ARG A 35 -14.27 -0.24 3.46
CA ARG A 35 -13.63 -0.22 2.15
C ARG A 35 -12.26 -0.87 2.23
N ILE A 36 -11.82 -1.43 1.11
CA ILE A 36 -10.45 -1.89 0.92
C ILE A 36 -9.68 -0.80 0.19
N TYR A 37 -8.47 -0.48 0.62
CA TYR A 37 -7.55 0.37 -0.11
C TYR A 37 -6.26 -0.35 -0.45
N SER A 38 -5.81 -0.14 -1.67
CA SER A 38 -4.47 -0.47 -2.10
C SER A 38 -3.47 0.56 -1.58
N ARG A 39 -2.31 0.08 -1.12
CA ARG A 39 -1.28 0.91 -0.50
C ARG A 39 0.12 0.52 -0.91
N VAL A 40 0.99 1.52 -0.81
CA VAL A 40 2.43 1.34 -0.76
C VAL A 40 2.93 1.69 0.64
N GLY A 41 3.63 0.77 1.26
CA GLY A 41 4.41 0.97 2.48
C GLY A 41 5.88 1.18 2.15
N ARG A 42 6.60 1.95 2.96
CA ARG A 42 8.04 2.15 2.87
C ARG A 42 8.67 1.94 4.25
N LEU A 43 9.82 1.28 4.26
CA LEU A 43 10.67 1.05 5.44
C LEU A 43 12.12 1.42 5.11
N CYS A 44 12.81 2.15 5.99
CA CYS A 44 14.25 2.40 5.84
C CYS A 44 15.02 1.12 6.17
N LYS A 45 16.02 0.75 5.37
CA LYS A 45 16.83 -0.46 5.62
C LYS A 45 17.68 -0.36 6.89
N ASN A 46 18.05 0.86 7.26
CA ASN A 46 18.77 1.18 8.49
C ASN A 46 17.83 1.58 9.62
N ASP A 47 16.59 1.07 9.63
CA ASP A 47 15.66 1.20 10.77
C ASP A 47 16.17 0.35 11.93
N ILE A 48 17.16 0.91 12.62
CA ILE A 48 17.77 0.38 13.83
C ILE A 48 17.51 1.42 14.89
N ASP A 49 16.66 1.08 15.86
CA ASP A 49 16.45 1.91 17.03
C ASP A 49 17.40 1.50 18.16
N THR A 50 18.00 2.50 18.80
CA THR A 50 18.85 2.36 19.98
C THR A 50 18.05 2.33 21.30
N ALA A 51 16.73 2.58 21.26
CA ALA A 51 15.89 2.63 22.44
C ALA A 51 15.26 1.27 22.80
N THR A 52 15.52 0.79 24.02
CA THR A 52 15.11 -0.53 24.54
C THR A 52 13.59 -0.77 24.54
N ILE A 53 12.78 0.29 24.57
CA ILE A 53 11.31 0.22 24.72
C ILE A 53 10.62 -0.18 23.40
N MET A 54 11.25 0.11 22.26
CA MET A 54 10.71 -0.21 20.93
C MET A 54 11.46 -1.37 20.26
N ALA A 55 12.17 -2.19 21.04
CA ALA A 55 12.84 -3.37 20.52
C ALA A 55 11.86 -4.22 19.69
N ASN A 56 12.24 -4.53 18.45
CA ASN A 56 11.43 -5.25 17.45
C ASN A 56 10.24 -4.48 16.85
N THR A 57 10.25 -3.14 16.87
CA THR A 57 9.25 -2.31 16.19
C THR A 57 9.91 -1.43 15.13
N TRP A 58 9.32 -1.38 13.93
CA TRP A 58 9.75 -0.46 12.87
C TRP A 58 9.40 1.00 13.22
N THR A 59 10.39 1.89 13.24
CA THR A 59 10.18 3.32 13.57
C THR A 59 9.97 4.19 12.33
N THR A 60 10.50 3.73 11.19
CA THR A 60 10.49 4.46 9.91
C THR A 60 9.39 4.00 8.97
N PHE A 61 8.60 2.99 9.35
CA PHE A 61 7.49 2.51 8.54
C PHE A 61 6.48 3.63 8.27
N ARG A 62 6.15 3.84 7.00
CA ARG A 62 5.12 4.77 6.53
C ARG A 62 4.32 4.11 5.42
N LYS A 63 3.04 4.46 5.27
CA LYS A 63 2.17 3.95 4.20
C LYS A 63 1.34 5.05 3.56
N ALA A 64 1.04 4.89 2.27
CA ALA A 64 0.22 5.81 1.49
C ALA A 64 -0.78 5.02 0.62
N ARG A 65 -1.95 5.62 0.36
CA ARG A 65 -2.95 5.05 -0.56
C ARG A 65 -2.49 5.21 -2.00
N ILE A 66 -2.64 4.17 -2.80
CA ILE A 66 -2.50 4.23 -4.25
C ILE A 66 -3.91 4.36 -4.84
N THR A 67 -4.11 5.29 -5.75
CA THR A 67 -5.41 5.54 -6.38
C THR A 67 -5.29 5.33 -7.88
N CYS A 68 -6.12 4.44 -8.43
CA CYS A 68 -6.30 4.25 -9.86
C CYS A 68 -7.71 4.69 -10.23
N LEU A 69 -7.82 5.69 -11.11
CA LEU A 69 -9.07 6.33 -11.49
C LEU A 69 -9.32 6.10 -12.98
N SER A 70 -10.58 5.84 -13.35
CA SER A 70 -11.04 5.85 -14.75
C SER A 70 -12.28 6.73 -14.89
N GLY A 71 -12.36 7.44 -16.02
CA GLY A 71 -13.43 8.38 -16.34
C GLY A 71 -12.97 9.84 -16.33
N VAL A 72 -13.69 10.69 -17.06
CA VAL A 72 -13.36 12.13 -17.28
C VAL A 72 -14.41 13.04 -16.62
N ASN A 73 -15.22 12.50 -15.69
CA ASN A 73 -16.44 13.13 -15.19
C ASN A 73 -16.31 13.44 -13.68
N ASP A 74 -17.29 14.17 -13.11
CA ASP A 74 -17.37 14.52 -11.67
C ASP A 74 -17.46 13.32 -10.70
N SER A 75 -17.59 12.09 -11.23
CA SER A 75 -17.60 10.86 -10.43
C SER A 75 -16.72 9.78 -11.08
N PRO A 76 -15.39 9.85 -10.89
CA PRO A 76 -14.48 8.86 -11.46
C PRO A 76 -14.64 7.51 -10.75
N PHE A 77 -14.55 6.42 -11.52
CA PHE A 77 -14.54 5.08 -10.96
C PHE A 77 -13.16 4.79 -10.35
N VAL A 78 -13.14 4.34 -9.09
CA VAL A 78 -11.90 4.05 -8.35
C VAL A 78 -11.68 2.54 -8.27
N PHE A 79 -10.56 2.07 -8.81
CA PHE A 79 -10.11 0.70 -8.64
C PHE A 79 -9.32 0.59 -7.34
N ASN A 80 -9.85 -0.19 -6.39
CA ASN A 80 -9.31 -0.27 -5.03
C ASN A 80 -8.48 -1.53 -4.77
N ASP A 81 -8.55 -2.54 -5.64
CA ASP A 81 -7.97 -3.86 -5.41
C ASP A 81 -6.74 -4.08 -6.31
N ILE A 82 -5.55 -3.91 -5.75
CA ILE A 82 -4.26 -4.18 -6.41
C ILE A 82 -4.08 -5.68 -6.63
N SER A 83 -3.78 -6.08 -7.86
CA SER A 83 -3.60 -7.49 -8.23
C SER A 83 -2.16 -7.86 -8.53
N ALA A 84 -1.37 -6.93 -9.09
CA ALA A 84 0.01 -7.17 -9.46
C ALA A 84 0.83 -5.88 -9.47
N VAL A 85 2.15 -6.00 -9.25
CA VAL A 85 3.11 -4.90 -9.34
C VAL A 85 4.34 -5.35 -10.09
N THR A 86 4.83 -4.52 -10.99
CA THR A 86 6.08 -4.72 -11.72
C THR A 86 6.97 -3.50 -11.57
N LYS A 87 8.20 -3.70 -11.11
CA LYS A 87 9.21 -2.65 -11.08
C LYS A 87 9.73 -2.40 -12.50
N LEU A 88 9.72 -1.14 -12.91
CA LEU A 88 10.27 -0.64 -14.17
C LEU A 88 11.67 -0.04 -13.92
N HIS A 89 12.31 0.44 -14.98
CA HIS A 89 13.51 1.27 -14.88
C HIS A 89 13.20 2.62 -14.19
N ASP A 90 14.22 3.20 -13.55
CA ASP A 90 14.17 4.49 -12.84
C ASP A 90 13.24 4.50 -11.61
N ASP A 91 13.18 3.40 -10.86
CA ASP A 91 12.37 3.25 -9.64
C ASP A 91 10.88 3.57 -9.83
N ARG A 92 10.38 3.39 -11.06
CA ARG A 92 8.96 3.45 -11.38
C ARG A 92 8.31 2.08 -11.21
N PHE A 93 7.01 2.09 -10.94
CA PHE A 93 6.22 0.88 -10.78
C PHE A 93 5.02 0.92 -11.71
N PHE A 94 4.81 -0.18 -12.42
CA PHE A 94 3.53 -0.46 -13.06
C PHE A 94 2.68 -1.26 -12.08
N VAL A 95 1.44 -0.83 -11.86
CA VAL A 95 0.53 -1.43 -10.87
C VAL A 95 -0.79 -1.75 -11.56
N SER A 96 -1.20 -3.01 -11.48
CA SER A 96 -2.48 -3.48 -11.99
C SER A 96 -3.52 -3.52 -10.88
N PHE A 97 -4.73 -3.07 -11.19
CA PHE A 97 -5.87 -3.09 -10.28
C PHE A 97 -7.04 -3.84 -10.92
N ILE A 98 -7.85 -4.48 -10.08
CA ILE A 98 -9.14 -5.05 -10.44
C ILE A 98 -10.26 -4.24 -9.80
N SER A 99 -11.44 -4.26 -10.42
CA SER A 99 -12.64 -3.74 -9.78
C SER A 99 -12.96 -4.62 -8.57
N SER A 100 -13.23 -3.98 -7.43
CA SER A 100 -13.83 -4.69 -6.31
C SER A 100 -15.22 -5.19 -6.77
N PRO A 101 -15.58 -6.46 -6.50
CA PRO A 101 -16.91 -6.98 -6.82
C PRO A 101 -18.03 -6.22 -6.10
#